data_AF-A0A9D8E2D3-F1
#
_entry.id   AF-A0A9D8E2D3-F1
#
_cell.length_a   1.000
_cell.length_b   1.000
_cell.length_c   1.000
_cell.angle_alpha   90.00
_cell.angle_beta   90.00
_cell.angle_gamma   90.00
#
_symmetry.space_group_name_H-M   'P 1'
#
loop_
_entity.id
_entity.type
_entity.pdbx_description
1 polymer ?
#
loop_
_entity_poly.entity_id
_entity_poly.type
_entity_poly.pdbx_seq_one_letter_code
_entity_poly.pdbx_strand_id
1 'polypeptide(L)'
;MKRQRTWLLLALLLVVALVTSGCFQIRAFSITPKSLAANGTAQVKLSLFPLSRSTLDTQVGRVVLLVGTSNIAYQYASNFDLTGNWGGPVGKALAPVLRNLMRSGGVCSSNGLDAADITGYTWQAIVSTVDLGADPPTAAQLDDVLRVNLGFKAPGDAATGQRGNIIIFSGVWDDGPLGSQAGVPEAGEVACTGMLTFSVPYTN
;
A
#
# COMPACT_ATOMS: atom_id res chain seq x y z
N MET A 1 -24.93 -33.83 -7.30
CA MET A 1 -24.67 -32.53 -7.98
C MET A 1 -25.04 -31.27 -7.17
N LYS A 2 -25.90 -31.32 -6.13
CA LYS A 2 -26.22 -30.12 -5.31
C LYS A 2 -25.13 -29.69 -4.31
N ARG A 3 -24.41 -30.65 -3.68
CA ARG A 3 -23.33 -30.36 -2.71
C ARG A 3 -22.15 -29.59 -3.30
N GLN A 4 -21.74 -29.89 -4.54
CA GLN A 4 -20.57 -29.26 -5.16
C GLN A 4 -20.81 -27.79 -5.52
N ARG A 5 -22.05 -27.42 -5.86
CA ARG A 5 -22.46 -26.02 -6.13
C ARG A 5 -22.50 -25.17 -4.86
N THR A 6 -22.93 -25.73 -3.72
CA THR A 6 -22.90 -25.00 -2.44
C THR A 6 -21.49 -24.76 -1.95
N TRP A 7 -20.57 -25.71 -2.12
CA TRP A 7 -19.15 -25.51 -1.80
C TRP A 7 -18.48 -24.46 -2.70
N LEU A 8 -18.78 -24.45 -4.00
CA LEU A 8 -18.31 -23.41 -4.93
C LEU A 8 -18.88 -22.03 -4.57
N LEU A 9 -20.16 -21.94 -4.20
CA LEU A 9 -20.78 -20.68 -3.78
C LEU A 9 -20.24 -20.18 -2.43
N LEU A 10 -19.96 -21.08 -1.48
CA LEU A 10 -19.32 -20.74 -0.21
C LEU A 10 -17.87 -20.29 -0.41
N ALA A 11 -17.09 -20.97 -1.25
CA ALA A 11 -15.74 -20.54 -1.59
C ALA A 11 -15.75 -19.18 -2.31
N LEU A 12 -16.69 -18.96 -3.23
CA LEU A 12 -16.85 -17.67 -3.91
C LEU A 12 -17.28 -16.56 -2.95
N LEU A 13 -18.21 -16.83 -2.03
CA LEU A 13 -18.62 -15.88 -0.98
C LEU A 13 -17.51 -15.58 0.01
N LEU A 14 -16.69 -16.57 0.36
CA LEU A 14 -15.53 -16.38 1.23
C LEU A 14 -14.49 -15.50 0.52
N VAL A 15 -14.23 -15.73 -0.76
CA VAL A 15 -13.33 -14.90 -1.58
C VAL A 15 -13.89 -13.48 -1.74
N VAL A 16 -15.19 -13.30 -1.97
CA VAL A 16 -15.78 -11.95 -2.09
C VAL A 16 -15.79 -11.22 -0.75
N ALA A 17 -16.09 -11.91 0.37
CA ALA A 17 -15.99 -11.34 1.69
C ALA A 17 -14.55 -10.88 1.98
N LEU A 18 -13.56 -11.74 1.71
CA LEU A 18 -12.14 -11.46 1.89
C LEU A 18 -11.63 -10.31 0.99
N VAL A 19 -12.13 -10.21 -0.25
CA VAL A 19 -11.76 -9.13 -1.18
C VAL A 19 -12.33 -7.77 -0.77
N THR A 20 -13.41 -7.73 0.01
CA THR A 20 -14.01 -6.48 0.50
C THR A 20 -13.64 -6.12 1.94
N SER A 21 -13.12 -7.06 2.72
CA SER A 21 -12.98 -6.91 4.17
C SER A 21 -11.59 -6.46 4.62
N GLY A 22 -11.42 -5.16 4.93
CA GLY A 22 -10.17 -4.64 5.56
C GLY A 22 -9.27 -3.76 4.69
N CYS A 23 -9.62 -3.51 3.43
CA CYS A 23 -8.82 -2.72 2.50
C CYS A 23 -8.60 -1.25 2.94
N PHE A 24 -7.38 -0.70 2.87
CA PHE A 24 -7.10 0.74 3.00
C PHE A 24 -6.71 1.34 1.65
N GLN A 25 -7.40 2.38 1.18
CA GLN A 25 -7.15 3.06 -0.10
C GLN A 25 -6.46 4.43 0.10
N ILE A 26 -5.50 4.77 -0.78
CA ILE A 26 -4.97 6.14 -0.88
C ILE A 26 -6.08 7.05 -1.43
N ARG A 27 -6.46 8.09 -0.69
CA ARG A 27 -7.45 9.09 -1.16
C ARG A 27 -6.91 10.49 -1.34
N ALA A 28 -5.80 10.83 -0.68
CA ALA A 28 -5.16 12.13 -0.89
C ALA A 28 -3.64 12.03 -0.77
N PHE A 29 -2.95 12.90 -1.50
CA PHE A 29 -1.51 13.05 -1.40
C PHE A 29 -1.09 14.50 -1.63
N SER A 30 0.07 14.88 -1.10
CA SER A 30 0.75 16.12 -1.46
C SER A 30 2.24 15.90 -1.63
N ILE A 31 2.86 16.66 -2.53
CA ILE A 31 4.29 16.56 -2.86
C ILE A 31 4.91 17.93 -2.61
N THR A 32 5.97 17.96 -1.80
CA THR A 32 6.70 19.18 -1.48
C THR A 32 8.20 18.90 -1.44
N PRO A 33 9.04 19.68 -2.13
CA PRO A 33 8.68 20.72 -3.11
C PRO A 33 8.12 20.13 -4.41
N LYS A 34 7.48 20.98 -5.23
CA LYS A 34 6.88 20.60 -6.53
C LYS A 34 7.91 20.38 -7.64
N SER A 35 9.16 20.77 -7.42
CA SER A 35 10.30 20.53 -8.29
C SER A 35 11.56 20.35 -7.44
N LEU A 36 12.56 19.65 -7.96
CA LEU A 36 13.78 19.31 -7.21
C LEU A 36 15.04 19.76 -7.95
N ALA A 37 15.92 20.46 -7.24
CA ALA A 37 17.31 20.59 -7.64
C ALA A 37 18.04 19.24 -7.52
N ALA A 38 19.23 19.12 -8.12
CA ALA A 38 20.11 17.98 -7.91
C ALA A 38 20.35 17.72 -6.41
N ASN A 39 20.31 16.45 -6.00
CA ASN A 39 20.32 16.02 -4.59
C ASN A 39 19.18 16.54 -3.70
N GLY A 40 18.23 17.32 -4.25
CA GLY A 40 17.05 17.80 -3.53
C GLY A 40 16.17 16.63 -3.07
N THR A 41 15.47 16.82 -1.96
CA THR A 41 14.55 15.81 -1.41
C THR A 41 13.10 16.29 -1.51
N ALA A 42 12.24 15.47 -2.13
CA ALA A 42 10.79 15.61 -2.07
C ALA A 42 10.22 14.78 -0.93
N GLN A 43 9.29 15.38 -0.20
CA GLN A 43 8.41 14.72 0.73
C GLN A 43 7.05 14.52 0.08
N VAL A 44 6.55 13.28 0.12
CA VAL A 44 5.20 12.92 -0.31
C VAL A 44 4.40 12.54 0.92
N LYS A 45 3.35 13.30 1.22
CA LYS A 45 2.40 12.95 2.29
C LYS A 45 1.26 12.16 1.68
N LEU A 46 0.94 11.02 2.25
CA LEU A 46 -0.18 10.15 1.86
C LEU A 46 -1.22 10.12 2.96
N SER A 47 -2.48 10.19 2.56
CA SER A 47 -3.65 9.96 3.41
C SER A 47 -4.38 8.71 2.93
N LEU A 48 -4.39 7.71 3.79
CA LEU A 48 -5.00 6.40 3.60
C LEU A 48 -6.31 6.36 4.41
N PHE A 49 -7.32 5.73 3.84
CA PHE A 49 -8.65 5.58 4.45
C PHE A 49 -9.12 4.13 4.28
N PRO A 50 -9.90 3.60 5.22
CA PRO A 50 -10.62 2.35 5.01
C PRO A 50 -11.46 2.41 3.72
N LEU A 51 -11.48 1.32 2.96
CA LEU A 51 -12.24 1.18 1.72
C LEU A 51 -13.74 1.18 2.02
N SER A 52 -14.14 0.49 3.09
CA SER A 52 -15.49 0.50 3.65
C SER A 52 -15.55 1.32 4.94
N ARG A 53 -16.69 2.00 5.15
CA ARG A 53 -17.03 2.63 6.45
C ARG A 53 -18.02 1.77 7.25
N SER A 54 -18.20 0.53 6.83
CA SER A 54 -18.93 -0.48 7.58
C SER A 54 -17.99 -1.16 8.57
N THR A 55 -18.43 -1.28 9.82
CA THR A 55 -17.72 -2.04 10.86
C THR A 55 -17.76 -3.55 10.61
N LEU A 56 -18.63 -4.01 9.70
CA LEU A 56 -18.75 -5.42 9.30
C LEU A 56 -17.78 -5.78 8.16
N ASP A 57 -17.43 -4.80 7.33
CA ASP A 57 -16.59 -5.00 6.15
C ASP A 57 -15.17 -4.46 6.35
N THR A 58 -14.80 -4.05 7.56
CA THR A 58 -13.45 -3.57 7.85
C THR A 58 -12.82 -4.49 8.87
N GLN A 59 -11.84 -5.28 8.43
CA GLN A 59 -11.08 -6.20 9.26
C GLN A 59 -9.70 -5.64 9.59
N VAL A 60 -9.09 -6.24 10.61
CA VAL A 60 -7.73 -5.96 11.06
C VAL A 60 -6.73 -6.49 10.02
N GLY A 61 -5.67 -5.73 9.72
CA GLY A 61 -4.63 -6.19 8.81
C GLY A 61 -3.47 -5.22 8.71
N ARG A 62 -2.35 -5.65 8.12
CA ARG A 62 -1.17 -4.79 7.95
C ARG A 62 -1.31 -3.91 6.74
N VAL A 63 -1.06 -2.62 6.92
CA VAL A 63 -1.08 -1.68 5.80
C VAL A 63 0.20 -1.82 5.01
N VAL A 64 0.05 -1.94 3.69
CA VAL A 64 1.16 -2.13 2.75
C VAL A 64 1.22 -0.97 1.77
N LEU A 65 2.43 -0.45 1.57
CA LEU A 65 2.77 0.48 0.50
C LEU A 65 3.88 -0.12 -0.36
N LEU A 66 3.57 -0.46 -1.61
CA LEU A 66 4.57 -0.85 -2.60
C LEU A 66 4.95 0.39 -3.41
N VAL A 67 6.20 0.84 -3.25
CA VAL A 67 6.74 2.06 -3.84
C VAL A 67 7.71 1.70 -4.95
N GLY A 68 7.39 2.11 -6.17
CA GLY A 68 8.26 2.04 -7.34
C GLY A 68 8.86 3.41 -7.64
N THR A 69 10.17 3.48 -7.88
CA THR A 69 10.85 4.72 -8.30
C THR A 69 11.67 4.55 -9.57
N SER A 70 11.68 5.56 -10.43
CA SER A 70 12.52 5.64 -11.63
C SER A 70 13.16 7.01 -11.72
N ASN A 71 14.48 7.06 -11.96
CA ASN A 71 15.30 8.27 -11.97
C ASN A 71 15.24 9.08 -10.66
N ILE A 72 14.74 8.53 -9.56
CA ILE A 72 14.68 9.14 -8.23
C ILE A 72 14.84 8.04 -7.17
N ALA A 73 15.48 8.35 -6.05
CA ALA A 73 15.76 7.36 -5.02
C ALA A 73 14.80 7.49 -3.83
N TYR A 74 14.14 6.41 -3.43
CA TYR A 74 13.47 6.33 -2.13
C TYR A 74 14.50 6.53 -1.00
N GLN A 75 14.13 7.28 0.05
CA GLN A 75 15.00 7.56 1.19
C GLN A 75 14.41 7.02 2.49
N TYR A 76 13.15 7.34 2.78
CA TYR A 76 12.53 6.97 4.04
C TYR A 76 11.01 6.96 3.95
N ALA A 77 10.39 6.37 4.97
CA ALA A 77 8.98 6.52 5.30
C ALA A 77 8.85 6.92 6.77
N SER A 78 7.80 7.64 7.14
CA SER A 78 7.44 7.85 8.54
C SER A 78 6.80 6.59 9.12
N ASN A 79 6.56 6.59 10.43
CA ASN A 79 5.62 5.65 11.02
C ASN A 79 4.22 5.82 10.41
N PHE A 80 3.44 4.75 10.48
CA PHE A 80 2.03 4.76 10.10
C PHE A 80 1.22 5.50 11.15
N ASP A 81 0.34 6.39 10.71
CA ASP A 81 -0.51 7.23 11.54
C ASP A 81 0.27 8.12 12.52
N LEU A 82 0.90 9.16 11.99
CA LEU A 82 1.59 10.16 12.83
C LEU A 82 0.69 10.86 13.86
N THR A 83 -0.62 10.78 13.70
CA THR A 83 -1.60 11.44 14.58
C THR A 83 -2.18 10.52 15.64
N GLY A 84 -1.97 9.21 15.53
CA GLY A 84 -2.39 8.21 16.51
C GLY A 84 -3.89 7.92 16.58
N ASN A 85 -4.62 8.22 15.51
CA ASN A 85 -6.06 8.01 15.41
C ASN A 85 -6.45 6.50 15.40
N TRP A 86 -5.58 5.63 14.89
CA TRP A 86 -5.81 4.17 14.76
C TRP A 86 -4.98 3.34 15.74
N GLY A 87 -4.78 3.86 16.96
CA GLY A 87 -3.89 3.24 17.95
C GLY A 87 -2.39 3.44 17.63
N GLY A 88 -2.07 4.36 16.70
CA GLY A 88 -0.70 4.74 16.33
C GLY A 88 -0.08 5.82 17.23
N PRO A 89 1.18 6.24 16.97
CA PRO A 89 1.97 5.94 15.77
C PRO A 89 2.48 4.49 15.73
N VAL A 90 2.25 3.81 14.61
CA VAL A 90 2.66 2.41 14.40
C VAL A 90 3.98 2.32 13.63
N GLY A 91 4.87 1.45 14.09
CA GLY A 91 6.14 1.16 13.42
C GLY A 91 5.96 0.67 11.99
N LYS A 92 7.06 0.73 11.21
CA LYS A 92 7.11 0.23 9.84
C LYS A 92 8.29 -0.72 9.66
N ALA A 93 8.17 -1.61 8.69
CA ALA A 93 9.25 -2.48 8.25
C ALA A 93 9.36 -2.44 6.71
N LEU A 94 10.58 -2.66 6.20
CA LEU A 94 10.76 -3.03 4.81
C LEU A 94 10.49 -4.53 4.69
N ALA A 95 9.72 -4.92 3.68
CA ALA A 95 9.32 -6.31 3.46
C ALA A 95 9.74 -6.81 2.06
N PRO A 96 11.00 -7.26 1.88
CA PRO A 96 11.49 -7.71 0.57
C PRO A 96 10.70 -8.89 -0.02
N VAL A 97 10.19 -9.80 0.82
CA VAL A 97 9.37 -10.94 0.40
C VAL A 97 8.03 -10.44 -0.15
N LEU A 98 7.34 -9.57 0.59
CA LEU A 98 6.10 -8.94 0.14
C LEU A 98 6.27 -8.14 -1.14
N ARG A 99 7.38 -7.39 -1.26
CA ARG A 99 7.74 -6.68 -2.49
C ARG A 99 7.84 -7.65 -3.68
N ASN A 100 8.49 -8.80 -3.49
CA ASN A 100 8.66 -9.77 -4.57
C ASN A 100 7.30 -10.40 -4.93
N LEU A 101 6.48 -10.73 -3.93
CA LEU A 101 5.13 -11.27 -4.11
C LEU A 101 4.25 -10.29 -4.89
N MET A 102 4.14 -9.03 -4.47
CA MET A 102 3.32 -8.04 -5.17
C MET A 102 3.80 -7.75 -6.61
N ARG A 103 5.01 -8.19 -6.97
CA ARG A 103 5.57 -8.12 -8.32
C ARG A 103 5.51 -9.44 -9.09
N SER A 104 5.10 -10.54 -8.47
CA SER A 104 4.70 -11.74 -9.20
C SER A 104 3.29 -11.50 -9.71
N GLY A 105 3.11 -11.47 -11.03
CA GLY A 105 1.84 -11.07 -11.65
C GLY A 105 0.62 -11.83 -11.09
N GLY A 106 -0.54 -11.19 -11.18
CA GLY A 106 -1.83 -11.63 -10.63
C GLY A 106 -2.15 -11.09 -9.24
N VAL A 107 -1.20 -10.48 -8.52
CA VAL A 107 -1.42 -10.09 -7.10
C VAL A 107 -2.27 -8.83 -6.97
N CYS A 108 -2.04 -7.81 -7.81
CA CYS A 108 -2.87 -6.60 -7.82
C CYS A 108 -3.88 -6.56 -8.99
N SER A 109 -3.95 -7.63 -9.80
CA SER A 109 -4.72 -7.65 -11.06
C SER A 109 -6.23 -7.50 -10.88
N SER A 110 -6.76 -7.78 -9.69
CA SER A 110 -8.19 -7.60 -9.35
C SER A 110 -8.66 -6.15 -9.52
N ASN A 111 -7.76 -5.17 -9.41
CA ASN A 111 -8.04 -3.75 -9.64
C ASN A 111 -7.64 -3.28 -11.04
N GLY A 112 -7.34 -4.21 -11.96
CA GLY A 112 -6.89 -3.91 -13.32
C GLY A 112 -5.49 -3.27 -13.41
N LEU A 113 -4.70 -3.35 -12.34
CA LEU A 113 -3.39 -2.71 -12.24
C LEU A 113 -2.40 -3.67 -11.56
N ASP A 114 -1.45 -4.21 -12.31
CA ASP A 114 -0.43 -5.12 -11.78
C ASP A 114 0.95 -4.44 -11.74
N ALA A 115 1.64 -4.53 -10.60
CA ALA A 115 3.01 -4.01 -10.50
C ALA A 115 4.01 -4.84 -11.33
N ALA A 116 3.67 -6.09 -11.65
CA ALA A 116 4.46 -6.94 -12.55
C ALA A 116 4.53 -6.36 -13.98
N ASP A 117 3.47 -5.68 -14.43
CA ASP A 117 3.37 -5.10 -15.77
C ASP A 117 4.18 -3.79 -15.91
N ILE A 118 4.65 -3.23 -14.80
CA ILE A 118 5.34 -1.94 -14.75
C ILE A 118 6.87 -2.17 -14.70
N THR A 119 7.53 -1.89 -15.81
CA THR A 119 8.98 -2.08 -15.98
C THR A 119 9.75 -0.76 -15.80
N GLY A 120 11.05 -0.84 -15.53
CA GLY A 120 11.93 0.33 -15.39
C GLY A 120 11.90 1.02 -14.01
N TYR A 121 11.23 0.43 -13.02
CA TYR A 121 11.16 0.95 -11.65
C TYR A 121 11.95 0.07 -10.67
N THR A 122 12.56 0.72 -9.68
CA THR A 122 13.12 0.07 -8.48
C THR A 122 12.06 0.04 -7.40
N TRP A 123 11.84 -1.13 -6.79
CA TRP A 123 10.71 -1.37 -5.90
C TRP A 123 11.13 -1.54 -4.43
N GLN A 124 10.30 -1.03 -3.53
CA GLN A 124 10.38 -1.19 -2.07
C GLN A 124 8.96 -1.48 -1.57
N ALA A 125 8.79 -2.44 -0.66
CA ALA A 125 7.53 -2.61 0.06
C ALA A 125 7.73 -2.19 1.52
N ILE A 126 6.83 -1.33 1.99
CA ILE A 126 6.78 -0.81 3.35
C ILE A 126 5.50 -1.33 3.98
N VAL A 127 5.60 -1.93 5.16
CA VAL A 127 4.47 -2.52 5.86
C VAL A 127 4.41 -2.04 7.31
N SER A 128 3.22 -1.95 7.88
CA SER A 128 3.07 -1.72 9.32
C SER A 128 3.62 -2.91 10.11
N THR A 129 4.28 -2.67 11.26
CA THR A 129 4.86 -3.75 12.08
C THR A 129 3.82 -4.51 12.89
N VAL A 130 2.63 -3.95 13.02
CA VAL A 130 1.47 -4.58 13.63
C VAL A 130 0.29 -4.41 12.71
N ASP A 131 -0.76 -5.18 12.97
CA ASP A 131 -2.00 -5.07 12.26
C ASP A 131 -2.73 -3.81 12.73
N LEU A 132 -3.33 -3.11 11.79
CA LEU A 132 -4.09 -1.88 12.00
C LEU A 132 -5.58 -2.18 11.85
N GLY A 133 -6.37 -1.57 12.72
CA GLY A 133 -7.79 -1.84 12.89
C GLY A 133 -8.09 -2.45 14.28
N ALA A 134 -9.28 -2.19 14.81
CA ALA A 134 -9.83 -2.98 15.91
C ALA A 134 -10.74 -4.07 15.34
N ASP A 135 -10.90 -5.20 16.03
CA ASP A 135 -11.86 -6.24 15.65
C ASP A 135 -13.04 -6.27 16.63
N PRO A 136 -14.22 -5.72 16.27
CA PRO A 136 -14.51 -4.88 15.09
C PRO A 136 -14.12 -3.39 15.30
N PRO A 137 -13.91 -2.60 14.23
CA PRO A 137 -13.57 -1.19 14.36
C PRO A 137 -14.80 -0.38 14.79
N THR A 138 -14.57 0.72 15.52
CA THR A 138 -15.65 1.66 15.84
C THR A 138 -15.95 2.58 14.66
N ALA A 139 -17.17 3.10 14.57
CA ALA A 139 -17.55 4.06 13.53
C ALA A 139 -16.66 5.32 13.55
N ALA A 140 -16.23 5.77 14.73
CA ALA A 140 -15.32 6.90 14.87
C ALA A 140 -13.94 6.62 14.25
N GLN A 141 -13.39 5.43 14.50
CA GLN A 141 -12.13 5.02 13.89
C GLN A 141 -12.24 4.97 12.36
N LEU A 142 -13.35 4.48 11.81
CA LEU A 142 -13.53 4.40 10.35
C LEU A 142 -13.52 5.76 9.63
N ASP A 143 -13.75 6.86 10.34
CA ASP A 143 -13.64 8.22 9.82
C ASP A 143 -12.22 8.81 9.96
N ASP A 144 -11.34 8.16 10.72
CA ASP A 144 -9.99 8.63 10.97
C ASP A 144 -9.03 8.40 9.80
N VAL A 145 -8.12 9.36 9.61
CA VAL A 145 -7.17 9.35 8.50
C VAL A 145 -5.85 8.72 8.94
N LEU A 146 -5.42 7.68 8.22
CA LEU A 146 -4.09 7.10 8.36
C LEU A 146 -3.09 7.90 7.52
N ARG A 147 -2.10 8.53 8.15
CA ARG A 147 -1.12 9.39 7.47
C ARG A 147 0.27 8.79 7.42
N VAL A 148 0.92 8.88 6.27
CA VAL A 148 2.32 8.44 6.04
C VAL A 148 3.07 9.48 5.24
N ASN A 149 4.30 9.80 5.63
CA ASN A 149 5.21 10.64 4.86
C ASN A 149 6.31 9.80 4.23
N LEU A 150 6.58 9.98 2.95
CA LEU A 150 7.65 9.32 2.20
C LEU A 150 8.66 10.35 1.72
N GLY A 151 9.94 10.01 1.74
CA GLY A 151 11.03 10.85 1.27
C GLY A 151 11.68 10.29 0.00
N PHE A 152 11.95 11.16 -0.97
CA PHE A 152 12.56 10.81 -2.26
C PHE A 152 13.64 11.82 -2.62
N LYS A 153 14.81 11.34 -3.04
CA LYS A 153 15.95 12.18 -3.36
C LYS A 153 16.25 12.14 -4.86
N ALA A 154 16.37 13.32 -5.47
CA ALA A 154 16.84 13.48 -6.84
C ALA A 154 18.31 13.03 -6.97
N PRO A 155 18.71 12.45 -8.11
CA PRO A 155 20.10 12.07 -8.31
C PRO A 155 21.01 13.31 -8.36
N GLY A 156 22.32 13.09 -8.20
CA GLY A 156 23.30 14.17 -8.15
C GLY A 156 23.56 14.85 -9.51
N ASP A 157 23.23 14.16 -10.59
CA ASP A 157 23.35 14.58 -11.98
C ASP A 157 21.98 14.96 -12.60
N ALA A 158 20.97 15.20 -11.75
CA ALA A 158 19.65 15.62 -12.19
C ALA A 158 19.73 16.90 -13.05
N ALA A 159 19.30 16.81 -14.31
CA ALA A 159 19.34 17.92 -15.25
C ALA A 159 17.94 18.54 -15.47
N THR A 160 17.90 19.84 -15.77
CA THR A 160 16.66 20.52 -16.18
C THR A 160 15.99 19.78 -17.35
N GLY A 161 14.68 19.56 -17.25
CA GLY A 161 13.89 18.83 -18.25
C GLY A 161 13.78 17.32 -17.98
N GLN A 162 14.62 16.76 -17.09
CA GLN A 162 14.42 15.41 -16.57
C GLN A 162 13.39 15.39 -15.44
N ARG A 163 12.90 14.19 -15.12
CA ARG A 163 11.90 13.97 -14.07
C ARG A 163 12.20 12.69 -13.30
N GLY A 164 11.86 12.70 -12.02
CA GLY A 164 11.77 11.50 -11.20
C GLY A 164 10.34 10.98 -11.18
N ASN A 165 10.14 9.70 -11.49
CA ASN A 165 8.82 9.09 -11.48
C ASN A 165 8.64 8.21 -10.25
N ILE A 166 7.46 8.31 -9.63
CA ILE A 166 7.10 7.56 -8.44
C ILE A 166 5.73 6.92 -8.67
N ILE A 167 5.62 5.65 -8.34
CA ILE A 167 4.39 4.87 -8.34
C ILE A 167 4.23 4.27 -6.95
N ILE A 168 3.02 4.33 -6.40
CA ILE A 168 2.71 3.81 -5.07
C ILE A 168 1.43 3.02 -5.16
N PHE A 169 1.51 1.73 -4.87
CA PHE A 169 0.34 0.92 -4.60
C PHE A 169 0.08 0.93 -3.10
N SER A 170 -1.18 1.11 -2.72
CA SER A 170 -1.64 0.76 -1.38
C SER A 170 -2.32 -0.60 -1.39
N GLY A 171 -2.21 -1.27 -0.26
CA GLY A 171 -2.92 -2.50 -0.02
C GLY A 171 -2.94 -2.87 1.45
N VAL A 172 -3.47 -4.05 1.68
CA VAL A 172 -3.46 -4.72 2.97
C VAL A 172 -2.89 -6.10 2.80
N TRP A 173 -2.10 -6.50 3.77
CA TRP A 173 -1.68 -7.88 3.95
C TRP A 173 -2.28 -8.37 5.26
N ASP A 174 -3.08 -9.43 5.16
CA ASP A 174 -3.58 -10.16 6.31
C ASP A 174 -2.91 -11.54 6.34
N ASP A 175 -2.20 -11.80 7.43
CA ASP A 175 -1.51 -13.07 7.73
C ASP A 175 -2.55 -14.08 8.26
N GLY A 176 -3.63 -14.23 7.48
CA GLY A 176 -4.88 -14.86 7.89
C GLY A 176 -4.72 -16.37 8.18
N PRO A 177 -5.79 -17.05 8.63
CA PRO A 177 -5.74 -18.47 9.01
C PRO A 177 -5.51 -19.44 7.83
N LEU A 178 -5.45 -18.91 6.60
CA LEU A 178 -5.24 -19.67 5.38
C LEU A 178 -3.77 -19.69 4.93
N GLY A 179 -2.92 -18.88 5.56
CA GLY A 179 -1.49 -18.88 5.31
C GLY A 179 -0.86 -20.20 5.74
N SER A 180 0.00 -20.77 4.90
CA SER A 180 0.74 -21.98 5.24
C SER A 180 1.88 -21.70 6.24
N GLN A 181 2.32 -20.45 6.35
CA GLN A 181 3.36 -19.99 7.27
C GLN A 181 3.05 -18.63 7.88
N ALA A 182 2.88 -18.60 9.20
CA ALA A 182 2.69 -17.35 9.94
C ALA A 182 3.86 -16.37 9.71
N GLY A 183 3.53 -15.14 9.34
CA GLY A 183 4.43 -14.03 9.15
C GLY A 183 5.10 -13.98 7.77
N VAL A 184 4.71 -14.86 6.85
CA VAL A 184 5.25 -14.91 5.48
C VAL A 184 4.13 -14.59 4.50
N PRO A 185 4.23 -13.49 3.71
CA PRO A 185 3.18 -13.16 2.77
C PRO A 185 3.01 -14.20 1.67
N GLU A 186 1.77 -14.63 1.45
CA GLU A 186 1.39 -15.60 0.42
C GLU A 186 0.39 -15.02 -0.60
N ALA A 187 0.27 -15.68 -1.76
CA ALA A 187 -0.67 -15.28 -2.79
C ALA A 187 -2.11 -15.44 -2.29
N GLY A 188 -2.91 -14.37 -2.38
CA GLY A 188 -4.28 -14.32 -1.88
C GLY A 188 -4.45 -13.66 -0.50
N GLU A 189 -3.35 -13.41 0.20
CA GLU A 189 -3.32 -12.68 1.48
C GLU A 189 -3.13 -11.17 1.30
N VAL A 190 -2.78 -10.76 0.08
CA VAL A 190 -2.52 -9.36 -0.27
C VAL A 190 -3.67 -8.85 -1.12
N ALA A 191 -4.32 -7.81 -0.64
CA ALA A 191 -5.32 -7.06 -1.38
C ALA A 191 -4.77 -5.67 -1.70
N CYS A 192 -4.50 -5.41 -2.98
CA CYS A 192 -4.20 -4.05 -3.44
C CYS A 192 -5.51 -3.26 -3.54
N THR A 193 -5.47 -1.96 -3.31
CA THR A 193 -6.68 -1.14 -3.12
C THR A 193 -6.65 0.16 -3.91
N GLY A 194 -5.46 0.59 -4.30
CA GLY A 194 -5.26 1.86 -4.97
C GLY A 194 -3.86 1.95 -5.54
N MET A 195 -3.74 2.75 -6.59
CA MET A 195 -2.47 3.12 -7.19
C MET A 195 -2.45 4.63 -7.34
N LEU A 196 -1.30 5.20 -7.04
CA LEU A 196 -1.00 6.60 -7.28
C LEU A 196 0.28 6.69 -8.10
N THR A 197 0.26 7.50 -9.15
CA THR A 197 1.44 7.79 -9.98
C THR A 197 1.67 9.28 -10.06
N PHE A 198 2.92 9.71 -10.00
CA PHE A 198 3.29 11.11 -10.22
C PHE A 198 4.75 11.25 -10.61
N SER A 199 5.08 12.42 -11.16
CA SER A 199 6.40 12.75 -11.66
C SER A 199 6.85 14.11 -11.15
N VAL A 200 8.01 14.17 -10.51
CA VAL A 200 8.60 15.40 -9.99
C VAL A 200 9.62 15.93 -11.00
N PRO A 201 9.43 17.12 -11.57
CA PRO A 201 10.39 17.72 -12.49
C PRO A 201 11.64 18.19 -11.76
N TYR A 202 12.77 18.14 -12.47
CA TYR A 202 14.04 18.67 -11.99
C TYR A 202 14.27 20.11 -12.45
N THR A 203 14.86 20.88 -11.54
CA THR A 203 15.33 22.25 -11.76
C THR A 203 16.85 22.26 -11.61
N ASN A 204 17.51 23.23 -12.24
CA ASN A 204 18.90 23.53 -11.92
C ASN A 204 19.03 24.01 -10.47
#